data_AF-X1LJI8-F1
#
_entry.id   AF-X1LJI8-F1
#
_cell.length_a   1.000
_cell.length_b   1.000
_cell.length_c   1.000
_cell.angle_alpha   90.00
_cell.angle_beta   90.00
_cell.angle_gamma   90.00
#
_symmetry.space_group_name_H-M   'P 1'
#
loop_
_entity.id
_entity.type
_entity.pdbx_description
1 polymer ?
#
loop_
_entity_poly.entity_id
_entity_poly.type
_entity_poly.pdbx_seq_one_letter_code
_entity_poly.pdbx_strand_id
1 'polypeptide(L)'
;MWRPSEKTVDGSTGYSWNVSIPANLPGGAQAAEFGDRVVGGSVSTTEVQSWALSLEPGNEGTELFRNTWNTPAEWTAGNLTVSWAGTSIEEGVFVAWSKETRQYYGFSTETGEHLWTTEPQYYLDFHIATQTAIVYDKLYSAGVSGIVSCYDLTTGDRLWTYEADDPYQEILWANNWWAQILFITDGKLYMGHSEHSPIDPKPRGAPFYCLNATT
;
A
#
# COMPACT_ATOMS: atom_id res chain seq x y z
N MET A 1 2.46 8.67 5.95
CA MET A 1 3.66 8.71 6.81
C MET A 1 4.57 9.80 6.29
N TRP A 2 4.92 10.80 7.11
CA TRP A 2 5.89 11.82 6.69
C TRP A 2 7.27 11.19 6.67
N ARG A 3 7.98 11.30 5.54
CA ARG A 3 9.38 10.91 5.40
C ARG A 3 10.20 12.17 5.19
N PRO A 4 11.27 12.42 5.97
CA PRO A 4 12.23 13.45 5.62
C PRO A 4 12.94 13.02 4.33
N SER A 5 12.78 13.77 3.24
CA SER A 5 13.65 13.62 2.07
C SER A 5 15.07 14.04 2.46
N GLU A 6 16.10 13.37 1.98
CA GLU A 6 17.50 13.86 2.10
C GLU A 6 17.70 15.22 1.39
N LYS A 7 16.73 15.61 0.57
CA LYS A 7 16.66 16.94 -0.06
C LYS A 7 16.20 17.98 0.97
N THR A 8 17.02 19.01 1.17
CA THR A 8 16.56 20.24 1.82
C THR A 8 15.71 21.02 0.84
N VAL A 9 14.43 21.20 1.16
CA VAL A 9 13.47 21.92 0.33
C VAL A 9 13.05 23.19 1.08
N ASP A 10 13.32 24.37 0.52
CA ASP A 10 12.86 25.65 1.10
C ASP A 10 11.35 25.81 0.85
N GLY A 11 10.53 25.38 1.81
CA GLY A 11 9.08 25.49 1.75
C GLY A 11 8.49 26.78 2.32
N SER A 12 9.30 27.82 2.57
CA SER A 12 8.86 29.02 3.30
C SER A 12 7.68 29.75 2.64
N THR A 13 7.49 29.59 1.33
CA THR A 13 6.35 30.15 0.57
C THR A 13 5.40 29.10 0.00
N GLY A 14 5.63 27.82 0.29
CA GLY A 14 4.99 26.70 -0.41
C GLY A 14 5.47 26.54 -1.86
N TYR A 15 5.11 25.41 -2.47
CA TYR A 15 5.34 25.12 -3.88
C TYR A 15 4.01 25.03 -4.61
N SER A 16 3.83 25.91 -5.59
CA SER A 16 2.69 25.88 -6.50
C SER A 16 3.19 26.13 -7.91
N TRP A 17 2.85 25.24 -8.83
CA TRP A 17 3.11 25.42 -10.25
C TRP A 17 1.79 25.58 -11.01
N ASN A 18 1.84 26.38 -12.06
CA ASN A 18 0.77 26.45 -13.05
C ASN A 18 1.34 25.95 -14.39
N VAL A 19 1.22 24.65 -14.62
CA VAL A 19 1.72 23.97 -15.82
C VAL A 19 0.60 23.20 -16.49
N SER A 20 0.66 23.11 -17.81
CA SER A 20 -0.27 22.28 -18.56
C SER A 20 0.16 20.82 -18.46
N ILE A 21 -0.82 19.94 -18.23
CA ILE A 21 -0.62 18.49 -18.19
C ILE A 21 -1.42 17.83 -19.32
N PRO A 22 -1.06 16.61 -19.76
CA PRO A 22 -1.86 15.83 -20.68
C PRO A 22 -3.32 15.72 -20.21
N ALA A 23 -4.26 15.82 -21.16
CA ALA A 23 -5.66 15.57 -20.89
C ALA A 23 -5.95 14.07 -20.73
N ASN A 24 -7.12 13.76 -20.17
CA ASN A 24 -7.66 12.40 -20.05
C ASN A 24 -6.73 11.42 -19.31
N LEU A 25 -6.09 11.89 -18.24
CA LEU A 25 -5.38 11.02 -17.32
C LEU A 25 -6.42 10.25 -16.48
N PRO A 26 -6.42 8.90 -16.50
CA PRO A 26 -7.40 8.11 -15.77
C PRO A 26 -7.18 8.18 -14.26
N GLY A 27 -8.27 8.17 -13.50
CA GLY A 27 -8.23 8.21 -12.04
C GLY A 27 -7.67 9.52 -11.48
N GLY A 28 -6.79 9.41 -10.50
CA GLY A 28 -6.22 10.56 -9.80
C GLY A 28 -4.76 10.34 -9.40
N ALA A 29 -4.10 11.42 -8.96
CA ALA A 29 -2.76 11.34 -8.39
C ALA A 29 -2.78 10.51 -7.10
N GLN A 30 -1.80 9.61 -6.95
CA GLN A 30 -1.68 8.68 -5.83
C GLN A 30 -0.48 9.02 -4.94
N ALA A 31 0.64 9.44 -5.55
CA ALA A 31 1.82 9.93 -4.84
C ALA A 31 2.57 10.95 -5.70
N ALA A 32 3.32 11.84 -5.04
CA ALA A 32 4.21 12.78 -5.70
C ALA A 32 5.50 12.93 -4.89
N GLU A 33 6.63 12.95 -5.58
CA GLU A 33 7.95 13.17 -4.99
C GLU A 33 8.56 14.42 -5.60
N PHE A 34 8.96 15.36 -4.74
CA PHE A 34 9.41 16.68 -5.18
C PHE A 34 10.68 16.59 -6.05
N GLY A 35 10.62 17.21 -7.23
CA GLY A 35 11.73 17.21 -8.18
C GLY A 35 11.96 15.87 -8.89
N ASP A 36 11.03 14.91 -8.78
CA ASP A 36 11.07 13.64 -9.50
C ASP A 36 9.80 13.48 -10.34
N ARG A 37 8.71 12.94 -9.77
CA ARG A 37 7.47 12.69 -10.52
C ARG A 37 6.23 12.68 -9.64
N VAL A 38 5.07 12.79 -10.28
CA VAL A 38 3.77 12.39 -9.74
C VAL A 38 3.34 11.10 -10.43
N VAL A 39 2.87 10.12 -9.65
CA VAL A 39 2.27 8.88 -10.15
C VAL A 39 0.79 8.90 -9.84
N GLY A 40 -0.02 8.52 -10.82
CA GLY A 40 -1.47 8.42 -10.66
C GLY A 40 -2.08 7.31 -11.49
N GLY A 41 -3.38 7.10 -11.29
CA GLY A 41 -4.10 6.05 -11.99
C GLY A 41 -5.41 5.65 -11.32
N SER A 42 -5.97 4.57 -11.83
CA SER A 42 -7.21 3.94 -11.35
C SER A 42 -7.14 2.42 -11.45
N VAL A 43 -7.86 1.76 -10.55
CA VAL A 43 -8.03 0.30 -10.53
C VAL A 43 -9.50 -0.02 -10.76
N SER A 44 -9.77 -0.96 -11.66
CA SER A 44 -11.10 -1.49 -11.96
C SER A 44 -11.04 -3.00 -12.12
N THR A 45 -12.19 -3.67 -12.23
CA THR A 45 -12.24 -5.13 -12.43
C THR A 45 -11.76 -5.60 -13.81
N THR A 46 -11.59 -4.69 -14.77
CA THR A 46 -11.14 -5.00 -16.14
C THR A 46 -9.72 -4.52 -16.43
N GLU A 47 -9.27 -3.47 -15.75
CA GLU A 47 -7.97 -2.84 -16.01
C GLU A 47 -7.40 -2.12 -14.78
N VAL A 48 -6.07 -2.11 -14.71
CA VAL A 48 -5.28 -1.17 -13.92
C VAL A 48 -4.66 -0.16 -14.89
N GLN A 49 -5.05 1.10 -14.76
CA GLN A 49 -4.52 2.18 -15.58
C GLN A 49 -3.61 3.05 -14.71
N SER A 50 -2.44 3.39 -15.24
CA SER A 50 -1.44 4.18 -14.54
C SER A 50 -0.73 5.16 -15.47
N TRP A 51 -0.20 6.22 -14.87
CA TRP A 51 0.55 7.26 -15.55
C TRP A 51 1.53 7.92 -14.59
N ALA A 52 2.55 8.57 -15.14
CA ALA A 52 3.39 9.48 -14.38
C ALA A 52 3.69 10.75 -15.16
N LEU A 53 3.81 11.86 -14.44
CA LEU A 53 4.26 13.14 -14.98
C LEU A 53 5.54 13.57 -14.26
N SER A 54 6.47 14.15 -15.01
CA SER A 54 7.71 14.70 -14.44
C SER A 54 7.40 15.90 -13.55
N LEU A 55 8.14 15.99 -12.44
CA LEU A 55 8.25 17.17 -11.58
C LEU A 55 9.68 17.74 -11.59
N GLU A 56 10.53 17.26 -12.50
CA GLU A 56 11.89 17.80 -12.65
C GLU A 56 11.84 19.26 -13.14
N PRO A 57 12.70 20.15 -12.61
CA PRO A 57 12.73 21.55 -13.02
C PRO A 57 12.88 21.73 -14.54
N GLY A 58 11.91 22.40 -15.17
CA GLY A 58 11.86 22.66 -16.60
C GLY A 58 11.10 21.61 -17.42
N ASN A 59 10.71 20.48 -16.82
CA ASN A 59 9.93 19.42 -17.45
C ASN A 59 8.59 19.17 -16.74
N GLU A 60 8.19 20.05 -15.82
CA GLU A 60 7.01 19.83 -14.98
C GLU A 60 5.74 19.61 -15.82
N GLY A 61 5.03 18.51 -15.53
CA GLY A 61 3.81 18.12 -16.24
C GLY A 61 4.03 17.31 -17.52
N THR A 62 5.28 17.08 -17.94
CA THR A 62 5.60 16.21 -19.08
C THR A 62 5.24 14.77 -18.76
N GLU A 63 4.51 14.09 -19.65
CA GLU A 63 4.19 12.66 -19.49
C GLU A 63 5.46 11.80 -19.57
N LEU A 64 5.71 11.02 -18.52
CA LEU A 64 6.79 10.05 -18.48
C LEU A 64 6.32 8.71 -19.05
N PHE A 65 5.14 8.26 -18.63
CA PHE A 65 4.49 7.08 -19.18
C PHE A 65 2.96 7.15 -18.99
N ARG A 66 2.27 6.31 -19.77
CA ARG A 66 0.87 5.95 -19.59
C ARG A 66 0.70 4.48 -19.96
N ASN A 67 0.15 3.68 -19.04
CA ASN A 67 0.04 2.24 -19.18
C ASN A 67 -1.35 1.74 -18.78
N THR A 68 -1.83 0.72 -19.49
CA THR A 68 -3.05 -0.01 -19.18
C THR A 68 -2.71 -1.49 -19.11
N TRP A 69 -2.88 -2.07 -17.93
CA TRP A 69 -2.75 -3.50 -17.72
C TRP A 69 -4.14 -4.13 -17.62
N ASN A 70 -4.41 -5.12 -18.48
CA ASN A 70 -5.65 -5.89 -18.42
C ASN A 70 -5.62 -6.86 -17.24
N THR A 71 -6.65 -6.82 -16.41
CA THR A 71 -6.72 -7.65 -15.21
C THR A 71 -7.09 -9.10 -15.55
N PRO A 72 -6.83 -10.06 -14.64
CA PRO A 72 -7.26 -11.43 -14.81
C PRO A 72 -8.79 -11.51 -14.99
N ALA A 73 -9.25 -12.39 -15.88
CA ALA A 73 -10.69 -12.50 -16.21
C ALA A 73 -11.58 -12.80 -14.98
N GLU A 74 -11.02 -13.45 -13.96
CA GLU A 74 -11.69 -13.72 -12.69
C GLU A 74 -12.08 -12.45 -11.92
N TRP A 75 -11.39 -11.32 -12.12
CA TRP A 75 -11.74 -10.05 -11.50
C TRP A 75 -13.14 -9.57 -11.93
N THR A 76 -13.40 -9.66 -13.24
CA THR A 76 -14.70 -9.32 -13.80
C THR A 76 -15.73 -10.42 -13.52
N ALA A 77 -15.36 -11.70 -13.73
CA ALA A 77 -16.29 -12.81 -13.54
C ALA A 77 -16.76 -12.97 -12.09
N GLY A 78 -15.87 -12.72 -11.12
CA GLY A 78 -16.17 -12.74 -9.69
C GLY A 78 -16.75 -11.43 -9.16
N ASN A 79 -16.84 -10.39 -9.99
CA ASN A 79 -17.23 -9.03 -9.58
C ASN A 79 -16.45 -8.57 -8.33
N LEU A 80 -15.12 -8.68 -8.39
CA LEU A 80 -14.26 -8.45 -7.24
C LEU A 80 -14.25 -6.97 -6.84
N THR A 81 -14.05 -6.73 -5.54
CA THR A 81 -13.76 -5.42 -4.99
C THR A 81 -12.26 -5.17 -5.08
N VAL A 82 -11.86 -4.17 -5.86
CA VAL A 82 -10.46 -3.86 -6.12
C VAL A 82 -10.14 -2.40 -5.82
N SER A 83 -8.91 -2.12 -5.40
CA SER A 83 -8.50 -0.78 -4.98
C SER A 83 -7.00 -0.54 -5.12
N TRP A 84 -6.61 0.73 -5.12
CA TRP A 84 -5.21 1.14 -4.97
C TRP A 84 -4.79 0.97 -3.50
N ALA A 85 -3.73 0.23 -3.23
CA ALA A 85 -3.33 -0.14 -1.88
C ALA A 85 -2.17 0.72 -1.34
N GLY A 86 -1.28 1.17 -2.23
CA GLY A 86 -0.15 2.02 -1.85
C GLY A 86 0.75 2.36 -3.03
N THR A 87 1.58 3.38 -2.86
CA THR A 87 2.60 3.79 -3.83
C THR A 87 3.84 4.24 -3.09
N SER A 88 5.02 3.82 -3.57
CA SER A 88 6.30 4.37 -3.19
C SER A 88 7.10 4.67 -4.45
N ILE A 89 7.28 5.96 -4.75
CA ILE A 89 8.08 6.41 -5.90
C ILE A 89 9.56 6.09 -5.67
N GLU A 90 10.03 6.32 -4.43
CA GLU A 90 11.40 6.01 -3.99
C GLU A 90 11.76 4.53 -4.20
N GLU A 91 10.82 3.63 -3.89
CA GLU A 91 11.03 2.18 -4.00
C GLU A 91 10.60 1.64 -5.39
N GLY A 92 10.18 2.52 -6.30
CA GLY A 92 9.86 2.15 -7.67
C GLY A 92 8.54 1.39 -7.88
N VAL A 93 7.65 1.28 -6.88
CA VAL A 93 6.49 0.38 -6.93
C VAL A 93 5.19 1.00 -6.42
N PHE A 94 4.09 0.76 -7.15
CA PHE A 94 2.72 0.91 -6.65
C PHE A 94 1.99 -0.42 -6.63
N VAL A 95 0.96 -0.52 -5.80
CA VAL A 95 0.27 -1.77 -5.49
C VAL A 95 -1.23 -1.60 -5.65
N ALA A 96 -1.86 -2.53 -6.37
CA ALA A 96 -3.30 -2.74 -6.35
C ALA A 96 -3.64 -3.93 -5.45
N TRP A 97 -4.82 -3.91 -4.83
CA TRP A 97 -5.32 -4.96 -3.96
C TRP A 97 -6.67 -5.47 -4.43
N SER A 98 -6.82 -6.79 -4.45
CA SER A 98 -8.09 -7.49 -4.68
C SER A 98 -8.57 -8.10 -3.38
N LYS A 99 -9.75 -7.66 -2.93
CA LYS A 99 -10.31 -7.99 -1.62
C LYS A 99 -10.64 -9.47 -1.49
N GLU A 100 -11.37 -10.04 -2.44
CA GLU A 100 -11.89 -11.41 -2.34
C GLU A 100 -10.79 -12.46 -2.61
N THR A 101 -9.83 -12.15 -3.48
CA THR A 101 -8.65 -13.04 -3.67
C THR A 101 -7.60 -12.84 -2.58
N ARG A 102 -7.62 -11.69 -1.88
CA ARG A 102 -6.67 -11.31 -0.82
C ARG A 102 -5.23 -11.25 -1.33
N GLN A 103 -5.07 -10.75 -2.55
CA GLN A 103 -3.80 -10.66 -3.24
C GLN A 103 -3.43 -9.22 -3.54
N TYR A 104 -2.13 -8.96 -3.51
CA TYR A 104 -1.53 -7.70 -3.96
C TYR A 104 -0.89 -7.89 -5.33
N TYR A 105 -0.96 -6.84 -6.15
CA TYR A 105 -0.43 -6.80 -7.51
C TYR A 105 0.51 -5.60 -7.58
N GLY A 106 1.80 -5.85 -7.82
CA GLY A 106 2.83 -4.83 -7.89
C GLY A 106 3.06 -4.33 -9.31
N PHE A 107 3.32 -3.04 -9.43
CA PHE A 107 3.56 -2.37 -10.70
C PHE A 107 4.68 -1.34 -10.57
N SER A 108 5.46 -1.15 -11.64
CA SER A 108 6.54 -0.16 -11.66
C SER A 108 6.00 1.28 -11.68
N THR A 109 6.56 2.15 -10.84
CA THR A 109 6.33 3.61 -10.91
C THR A 109 7.18 4.30 -11.99
N GLU A 110 8.00 3.55 -12.72
CA GLU A 110 8.78 4.05 -13.85
C GLU A 110 8.12 3.78 -15.19
N THR A 111 7.45 2.62 -15.33
CA THR A 111 6.88 2.16 -16.62
C THR A 111 5.39 1.83 -16.56
N GLY A 112 4.82 1.69 -15.36
CA GLY A 112 3.45 1.20 -15.17
C GLY A 112 3.27 -0.29 -15.45
N GLU A 113 4.36 -1.03 -15.73
CA GLU A 113 4.32 -2.45 -16.03
C GLU A 113 4.02 -3.27 -14.77
N HIS A 114 3.22 -4.33 -14.93
CA HIS A 114 2.98 -5.33 -13.89
C HIS A 114 4.27 -6.11 -13.60
N LEU A 115 4.59 -6.25 -12.33
CA LEU A 115 5.82 -6.89 -11.84
C LEU A 115 5.55 -8.26 -11.23
N TRP A 116 4.55 -8.34 -10.35
CA TRP A 116 4.28 -9.55 -9.56
C TRP A 116 2.87 -9.56 -8.98
N THR A 117 2.46 -10.74 -8.52
CA THR A 117 1.22 -10.96 -7.78
C THR A 117 1.56 -11.84 -6.58
N THR A 118 1.09 -11.48 -5.39
CA THR A 118 1.34 -12.29 -4.18
C THR A 118 0.46 -13.54 -4.16
N GLU A 119 0.88 -14.54 -3.37
CA GLU A 119 -0.04 -15.56 -2.89
C GLU A 119 -1.18 -14.94 -2.06
N PRO A 120 -2.38 -15.56 -2.03
CA PRO A 120 -3.48 -15.12 -1.17
C PRO A 120 -3.09 -15.04 0.31
N GLN A 121 -3.52 -13.97 0.96
CA GLN A 121 -3.43 -13.82 2.41
C GLN A 121 -4.48 -14.65 3.17
N TYR A 122 -4.38 -14.63 4.51
CA TYR A 122 -5.31 -15.32 5.39
C TYR A 122 -6.75 -14.85 5.15
N TYR A 123 -7.75 -15.71 5.35
CA TYR A 123 -9.11 -15.43 4.87
C TYR A 123 -9.71 -14.16 5.50
N LEU A 124 -9.36 -13.81 6.73
CA LEU A 124 -9.80 -12.58 7.40
C LEU A 124 -9.18 -11.31 6.80
N ASP A 125 -8.11 -11.40 6.00
CA ASP A 125 -7.51 -10.23 5.36
C ASP A 125 -8.37 -9.67 4.22
N PHE A 126 -9.50 -10.31 3.88
CA PHE A 126 -10.50 -9.74 2.97
C PHE A 126 -11.23 -8.52 3.57
N HIS A 127 -11.08 -8.25 4.87
CA HIS A 127 -11.71 -7.11 5.50
C HIS A 127 -10.99 -5.79 5.13
N ILE A 128 -11.77 -4.73 4.92
CA ILE A 128 -11.28 -3.44 4.39
C ILE A 128 -10.36 -2.69 5.37
N ALA A 129 -10.21 -3.15 6.61
CA ALA A 129 -9.31 -2.55 7.58
C ALA A 129 -7.83 -2.99 7.45
N THR A 130 -7.50 -3.79 6.42
CA THR A 130 -6.11 -4.16 6.11
C THR A 130 -5.35 -2.96 5.53
N GLN A 131 -4.31 -2.53 6.24
CA GLN A 131 -3.42 -1.45 5.85
C GLN A 131 -2.19 -2.01 5.14
N THR A 132 -1.61 -1.20 4.24
CA THR A 132 -0.30 -1.51 3.68
C THR A 132 0.71 -0.39 3.93
N ALA A 133 1.99 -0.76 3.91
CA ALA A 133 3.10 0.18 3.88
C ALA A 133 4.19 -0.37 2.95
N ILE A 134 4.81 0.50 2.15
CA ILE A 134 5.90 0.14 1.24
C ILE A 134 7.16 0.88 1.69
N VAL A 135 8.16 0.19 2.23
CA VAL A 135 9.42 0.78 2.72
C VAL A 135 10.47 -0.30 2.93
N TYR A 136 11.75 0.06 2.76
CA TYR A 136 12.89 -0.86 2.90
C TYR A 136 12.80 -2.02 1.91
N ASP A 137 12.46 -1.72 0.64
CA ASP A 137 12.25 -2.71 -0.43
C ASP A 137 11.24 -3.79 -0.07
N LYS A 138 10.26 -3.45 0.78
CA LYS A 138 9.26 -4.38 1.31
C LYS A 138 7.85 -3.80 1.26
N LEU A 139 6.89 -4.69 1.01
CA LEU A 139 5.47 -4.44 1.26
C LEU A 139 5.07 -5.09 2.58
N TYR A 140 4.54 -4.32 3.51
CA TYR A 140 3.91 -4.81 4.72
C TYR A 140 2.40 -4.72 4.58
N SER A 141 1.70 -5.72 5.12
CA SER A 141 0.24 -5.73 5.21
C SER A 141 -0.17 -6.25 6.59
N ALA A 142 -1.12 -5.57 7.22
CA ALA A 142 -1.69 -5.98 8.50
C ALA A 142 -3.11 -5.45 8.66
N GLY A 143 -3.97 -6.22 9.30
CA GLY A 143 -5.34 -5.81 9.56
C GLY A 143 -6.07 -6.77 10.47
N VAL A 144 -7.23 -7.20 9.98
CA VAL A 144 -8.23 -7.92 10.78
C VAL A 144 -7.81 -9.34 11.14
N SER A 145 -6.99 -10.01 10.31
CA SER A 145 -6.47 -11.33 10.64
C SER A 145 -5.57 -11.33 11.87
N GLY A 146 -5.04 -10.17 12.27
CA GLY A 146 -3.96 -10.08 13.24
C GLY A 146 -2.63 -10.68 12.78
N ILE A 147 -2.53 -11.03 11.50
CA ILE A 147 -1.31 -11.55 10.89
C ILE A 147 -0.65 -10.41 10.13
N VAL A 148 0.52 -9.99 10.60
CA VAL A 148 1.38 -9.07 9.87
C VAL A 148 2.13 -9.87 8.83
N SER A 149 2.00 -9.50 7.56
CA SER A 149 2.73 -10.12 6.45
C SER A 149 3.77 -9.15 5.90
N CYS A 150 4.95 -9.67 5.58
CA CYS A 150 6.00 -8.94 4.86
C CYS A 150 6.31 -9.64 3.54
N TYR A 151 6.42 -8.84 2.47
CA TYR A 151 6.72 -9.30 1.13
C TYR A 151 7.96 -8.61 0.61
N ASP A 152 8.74 -9.32 -0.20
CA ASP A 152 9.77 -8.72 -1.04
C ASP A 152 9.08 -7.85 -2.10
N LEU A 153 9.49 -6.59 -2.22
CA LEU A 153 8.84 -5.64 -3.13
C LEU A 153 9.23 -5.87 -4.59
N THR A 154 10.33 -6.58 -4.86
CA THR A 154 10.79 -6.89 -6.22
C THR A 154 10.09 -8.12 -6.77
N THR A 155 9.88 -9.15 -5.95
CA THR A 155 9.33 -10.44 -6.41
C THR A 155 7.87 -10.67 -6.01
N GLY A 156 7.37 -9.98 -4.98
CA GLY A 156 6.07 -10.27 -4.37
C GLY A 156 6.07 -11.51 -3.47
N ASP A 157 7.22 -12.12 -3.21
CA ASP A 157 7.33 -13.31 -2.36
C ASP A 157 7.13 -12.93 -0.89
N ARG A 158 6.37 -13.75 -0.16
CA ARG A 158 6.21 -13.56 1.28
C ARG A 158 7.47 -13.98 2.02
N LEU A 159 8.11 -13.02 2.70
CA LEU A 159 9.34 -13.24 3.46
C LEU A 159 9.06 -13.81 4.84
N TRP A 160 8.09 -13.23 5.55
CA TRP A 160 7.70 -13.66 6.89
C TRP A 160 6.27 -13.25 7.24
N THR A 161 5.76 -13.87 8.29
CA THR A 161 4.51 -13.50 8.95
C THR A 161 4.69 -13.44 10.46
N TYR A 162 3.92 -12.59 11.13
CA TYR A 162 3.85 -12.52 12.59
C TYR A 162 2.39 -12.49 13.03
N GLU A 163 2.00 -13.38 13.94
CA GLU A 163 0.64 -13.45 14.49
C GLU A 163 0.58 -12.70 15.83
N ALA A 164 -0.33 -11.73 15.93
CA ALA A 164 -0.61 -11.03 17.18
C ALA A 164 -1.55 -11.87 18.07
N ASP A 165 -1.02 -12.95 18.65
CA ASP A 165 -1.78 -13.94 19.43
C ASP A 165 -2.68 -13.30 20.51
N ASP A 166 -3.92 -13.78 20.60
CA ASP A 166 -4.88 -13.43 21.66
C ASP A 166 -4.97 -14.56 22.71
N PRO A 167 -4.08 -14.55 23.73
CA PRO A 167 -4.01 -15.62 24.70
C PRO A 167 -5.24 -15.69 25.63
N TYR A 168 -6.06 -14.63 25.65
CA TYR A 168 -7.24 -14.54 26.50
C TYR A 168 -8.54 -14.77 25.73
N GLN A 169 -8.47 -14.93 24.40
CA GLN A 169 -9.62 -15.18 23.53
C GLN A 169 -10.68 -14.07 23.70
N GLU A 170 -10.23 -12.82 23.79
CA GLU A 170 -11.07 -11.64 23.92
C GLU A 170 -11.67 -11.24 22.55
N ILE A 171 -11.06 -11.66 21.42
CA ILE A 171 -11.63 -11.60 20.08
C ILE A 171 -12.52 -12.83 19.82
N LEU A 172 -13.83 -12.64 19.69
CA LEU A 172 -14.82 -13.74 19.68
C LEU A 172 -14.89 -14.59 18.40
N TRP A 173 -14.09 -14.26 17.39
CA TRP A 173 -14.23 -14.82 16.04
C TRP A 173 -12.89 -15.01 15.31
N ALA A 174 -11.78 -14.78 16.01
CA ALA A 174 -10.42 -15.03 15.56
C ALA A 174 -9.52 -15.34 16.75
N ASN A 175 -8.33 -15.88 16.50
CA ASN A 175 -7.36 -16.20 17.55
C ASN A 175 -6.29 -15.11 17.74
N ASN A 176 -6.33 -14.05 16.93
CA ASN A 176 -5.35 -12.98 16.93
C ASN A 176 -6.03 -11.63 17.14
N TRP A 177 -5.33 -10.72 17.82
CA TRP A 177 -5.66 -9.31 17.87
C TRP A 177 -5.55 -8.68 16.49
N TRP A 178 -6.53 -7.84 16.11
CA TRP A 178 -6.36 -7.00 14.92
C TRP A 178 -5.08 -6.19 15.06
N ALA A 179 -4.31 -6.12 13.98
CA ALA A 179 -3.04 -5.43 13.94
C ALA A 179 -3.11 -4.28 12.96
N GLN A 180 -2.67 -3.09 13.39
CA GLN A 180 -2.50 -1.92 12.52
C GLN A 180 -1.07 -1.44 12.53
N ILE A 181 -0.63 -0.95 11.37
CA ILE A 181 0.66 -0.31 11.20
C ILE A 181 0.54 1.12 11.71
N LEU A 182 1.16 1.41 12.86
CA LEU A 182 1.11 2.74 13.44
C LEU A 182 2.16 3.65 12.80
N PHE A 183 3.42 3.21 12.83
CA PHE A 183 4.52 3.90 12.16
C PHE A 183 5.72 2.97 11.93
N ILE A 184 6.61 3.38 11.03
CA ILE A 184 7.81 2.64 10.63
C ILE A 184 8.98 3.61 10.68
N THR A 185 10.05 3.20 11.37
CA THR A 185 11.28 4.01 11.49
C THR A 185 12.44 3.13 11.96
N ASP A 186 13.68 3.51 11.64
CA ASP A 186 14.90 2.84 12.10
C ASP A 186 14.89 1.31 11.96
N GLY A 187 14.40 0.81 10.82
CA GLY A 187 14.30 -0.62 10.53
C GLY A 187 13.28 -1.36 11.41
N LYS A 188 12.32 -0.64 12.01
CA LYS A 188 11.32 -1.18 12.94
C LYS A 188 9.91 -0.84 12.49
N LEU A 189 9.01 -1.81 12.64
CA LEU A 189 7.60 -1.73 12.36
C LEU A 189 6.83 -1.71 13.69
N TYR A 190 6.24 -0.56 14.04
CA TYR A 190 5.48 -0.39 15.27
C TYR A 190 4.00 -0.67 15.02
N MET A 191 3.50 -1.66 15.74
CA MET A 191 2.17 -2.22 15.58
C MET A 191 1.34 -1.99 16.83
N GLY A 192 0.05 -1.79 16.64
CA GLY A 192 -0.90 -1.74 17.73
C GLY A 192 -2.24 -2.31 17.34
N HIS A 193 -3.03 -2.63 18.36
CA HIS A 193 -4.41 -3.03 18.17
C HIS A 193 -5.31 -1.83 17.89
N SER A 194 -6.20 -1.99 16.91
CA SER A 194 -7.31 -1.07 16.67
C SER A 194 -8.51 -1.88 16.23
N GLU A 195 -9.68 -1.57 16.79
CA GLU A 195 -10.95 -2.21 16.45
C GLU A 195 -11.97 -1.15 16.06
N HIS A 196 -12.70 -1.39 14.96
CA HIS A 196 -13.67 -0.43 14.43
C HIS A 196 -14.95 -0.34 15.28
N SER A 197 -15.38 -1.47 15.86
CA SER A 197 -16.66 -1.58 16.59
C SER A 197 -16.48 -2.41 17.87
N PRO A 198 -15.71 -1.90 18.84
CA PRO A 198 -15.28 -2.71 19.97
C PRO A 198 -16.42 -3.07 20.92
N ILE A 199 -16.45 -4.33 21.34
CA ILE A 199 -17.42 -4.84 22.31
C ILE A 199 -17.25 -4.18 23.69
N ASP A 200 -18.28 -4.23 24.52
CA ASP A 200 -18.26 -3.78 25.91
C ASP A 200 -18.54 -4.93 26.88
N PRO A 201 -17.76 -5.09 27.97
CA PRO A 201 -16.56 -4.30 28.30
C PRO A 201 -15.44 -4.51 27.27
N LYS A 202 -14.56 -3.50 27.13
CA LYS A 202 -13.49 -3.53 26.14
C LYS A 202 -12.54 -4.71 26.38
N PRO A 203 -12.10 -5.40 25.31
CA PRO A 203 -11.08 -6.43 25.38
C PRO A 203 -9.83 -5.97 26.13
N ARG A 204 -9.26 -6.83 26.97
CA ARG A 204 -8.03 -6.53 27.73
C ARG A 204 -6.83 -7.27 27.17
N GLY A 205 -5.65 -6.69 27.31
CA GLY A 205 -4.39 -7.35 26.91
C GLY A 205 -4.00 -7.13 25.45
N ALA A 206 -4.68 -6.23 24.75
CA ALA A 206 -4.33 -5.86 23.38
C ALA A 206 -2.86 -5.37 23.30
N PRO A 207 -2.05 -5.90 22.36
CA PRO A 207 -0.63 -5.65 22.35
C PRO A 207 -0.28 -4.33 21.66
N PHE A 208 0.80 -3.70 22.12
CA PHE A 208 1.61 -2.77 21.36
C PHE A 208 2.99 -3.40 21.22
N TYR A 209 3.45 -3.60 19.98
CA TYR A 209 4.66 -4.37 19.73
C TYR A 209 5.47 -3.78 18.58
N CYS A 210 6.75 -4.12 18.57
CA CYS A 210 7.71 -3.66 17.60
C CYS A 210 8.31 -4.89 16.93
N LEU A 211 8.20 -4.95 15.60
CA LEU A 211 8.83 -5.98 14.78
C LEU A 211 10.08 -5.41 14.12
N ASN A 212 11.06 -6.26 13.84
CA ASN A 212 12.12 -5.91 12.91
C ASN A 212 11.48 -5.82 11.51
N ALA A 213 11.61 -4.68 10.85
CA ALA A 213 11.04 -4.49 9.53
C ALA A 213 11.89 -5.21 8.46
N THR A 214 13.19 -5.34 8.69
CA THR A 214 14.16 -5.78 7.68
C THR A 214 14.40 -7.30 7.65
N THR A 215 14.07 -8.03 8.73
CA THR A 215 14.34 -9.47 8.87
C THR A 215 13.27 -10.18 9.67
#